data_AF-A0A2S9GC34-F1
#
_entry.id   AF-A0A2S9GC34-F1
#
_cell.length_a   1.000
_cell.length_b   1.000
_cell.length_c   1.000
_cell.angle_alpha   90.00
_cell.angle_beta   90.00
_cell.angle_gamma   90.00
#
_symmetry.space_group_name_H-M   'P 1'
#
loop_
_entity.id
_entity.type
_entity.pdbx_description
1 polymer ?
#
loop_
_entity_poly.entity_id
_entity_poly.type
_entity_poly.pdbx_seq_one_letter_code
_entity_poly.pdbx_strand_id
1 'polypeptide(L)'
;ARLHFVTGKGGTGKSTIAAALALALAAGGRKVLLVEVEGRQGIAQLFDVPPLPYEEVKIATAERGGQVNALAIDTEAAFLEYLD
;
A
#
# COMPACT_ATOMS: atom_id res chain seq x y z
N ALA A 1 -4.90 -11.56 12.85
CA ALA A 1 -3.92 -10.46 13.00
C ALA A 1 -4.41 -9.25 12.21
N ARG A 2 -3.99 -8.02 12.56
CA ARG A 2 -4.40 -6.78 11.86
C ARG A 2 -3.29 -6.12 11.04
N LEU A 3 -2.03 -6.50 11.27
CA LEU A 3 -0.85 -5.94 10.59
C LEU A 3 -0.02 -7.08 10.00
N HIS A 4 0.34 -6.93 8.73
CA HIS A 4 1.14 -7.90 7.98
C HIS A 4 2.36 -7.19 7.38
N PHE A 5 3.55 -7.51 7.88
CA PHE A 5 4.80 -7.07 7.27
C PHE A 5 5.24 -8.07 6.20
N VAL A 6 5.48 -7.58 4.98
CA VAL A 6 6.02 -8.40 3.87
C VAL A 6 7.46 -7.99 3.63
N THR A 7 8.39 -8.88 3.97
CA THR A 7 9.84 -8.65 3.83
C THR A 7 10.50 -9.71 2.94
N GLY A 8 11.78 -9.52 2.65
CA GLY A 8 12.56 -10.33 1.72
C GLY A 8 13.68 -9.53 1.05
N LYS A 9 14.62 -10.22 0.41
CA LYS A 9 15.73 -9.61 -0.33
C LYS A 9 15.23 -8.67 -1.44
N GLY A 10 16.06 -7.74 -1.90
CA GLY A 10 15.77 -6.95 -3.10
C GLY A 10 15.49 -7.86 -4.31
N GLY A 11 14.45 -7.54 -5.08
CA GLY A 11 14.07 -8.29 -6.29
C GLY A 11 13.25 -9.57 -6.07
N THR A 12 12.93 -9.97 -4.83
CA THR A 12 12.17 -11.21 -4.58
C THR A 12 10.65 -11.07 -4.70
N GLY A 13 10.14 -9.91 -5.13
CA GLY A 13 8.70 -9.71 -5.35
C GLY A 13 7.89 -9.23 -4.13
N LYS A 14 8.51 -8.59 -3.13
CA LYS A 14 7.82 -8.05 -1.94
C LYS A 14 6.58 -7.23 -2.28
N SER A 15 6.72 -6.23 -3.14
CA SER A 15 5.62 -5.32 -3.50
C SER A 15 4.47 -6.06 -4.18
N THR A 16 4.79 -6.96 -5.11
CA THR A 16 3.80 -7.81 -5.80
C THR A 16 3.05 -8.70 -4.82
N ILE A 17 3.75 -9.37 -3.92
CA ILE A 17 3.14 -10.26 -2.93
C ILE A 17 2.33 -9.46 -1.90
N ALA A 18 2.80 -8.30 -1.47
CA ALA A 18 2.07 -7.44 -0.53
C ALA A 18 0.75 -6.93 -1.14
N ALA A 19 0.74 -6.52 -2.41
CA ALA A 19 -0.48 -6.12 -3.10
C ALA A 19 -1.45 -7.29 -3.27
N ALA A 20 -0.96 -8.47 -3.66
CA ALA A 20 -1.78 -9.68 -3.78
C ALA A 20 -2.38 -10.10 -2.42
N LEU A 21 -1.59 -10.02 -1.34
CA LEU A 21 -2.06 -10.26 0.02
C LEU A 21 -3.14 -9.26 0.42
N ALA A 22 -2.95 -7.97 0.11
CA ALA A 22 -3.95 -6.94 0.41
C ALA A 22 -5.28 -7.19 -0.32
N LEU A 23 -5.24 -7.57 -1.61
CA LEU A 23 -6.42 -7.94 -2.38
C LEU A 23 -7.16 -9.14 -1.76
N ALA A 24 -6.42 -10.20 -1.39
CA ALA A 24 -6.99 -11.38 -0.74
C ALA A 24 -7.62 -11.04 0.62
N LEU A 25 -6.98 -10.18 1.42
CA LEU A 25 -7.51 -9.72 2.70
C LEU A 25 -8.69 -8.74 2.55
N ALA A 26 -8.78 -8.00 1.45
CA ALA A 26 -9.91 -7.09 1.19
C ALA A 26 -11.17 -7.82 0.69
N ALA A 27 -11.03 -9.03 0.15
CA ALA A 27 -12.17 -9.81 -0.34
C ALA A 27 -13.29 -9.95 0.69
N GLY A 28 -14.53 -9.93 0.21
CA GLY A 28 -15.74 -10.02 1.06
C GLY A 28 -16.17 -8.70 1.68
N GLY A 29 -16.02 -7.59 0.93
CA GLY A 29 -16.49 -6.26 1.36
C GLY A 29 -15.60 -5.58 2.41
N ARG A 30 -14.38 -6.07 2.63
CA ARG A 30 -13.45 -5.52 3.62
C ARG A 30 -12.61 -4.40 3.02
N LYS A 31 -12.09 -3.54 3.89
CA LYS A 31 -11.15 -2.47 3.55
C LYS A 31 -9.76 -2.82 4.10
N VAL A 32 -8.75 -2.77 3.24
CA VAL A 32 -7.34 -3.01 3.60
C VAL A 32 -6.50 -1.85 3.11
N LEU A 33 -5.51 -1.46 3.91
CA LEU A 33 -4.51 -0.46 3.55
C LEU A 33 -3.19 -1.16 3.18
N LEU A 34 -2.70 -0.90 1.98
CA LEU A 34 -1.37 -1.29 1.49
C LEU A 34 -0.43 -0.10 1.68
N VAL A 35 0.63 -0.29 2.48
CA VAL A 35 1.57 0.77 2.83
C VAL A 35 2.96 0.45 2.30
N GLU A 36 3.65 1.46 1.75
CA GLU A 36 5.10 1.42 1.53
C GLU A 36 5.81 2.54 2.28
N VAL A 37 7.08 2.32 2.65
CA VAL A 37 7.82 3.17 3.58
C VAL A 37 9.20 3.62 3.09
N GLU A 38 9.62 3.19 1.90
CA GLU A 38 10.96 3.48 1.36
C GLU A 38 11.00 4.70 0.43
N GLY A 39 9.86 5.40 0.24
CA GLY A 39 9.76 6.55 -0.68
C GLY A 39 10.01 6.20 -2.16
N ARG A 40 9.90 4.92 -2.53
CA ARG A 40 10.27 4.42 -3.87
C ARG A 40 9.16 4.52 -4.90
N GLN A 41 7.94 4.85 -4.50
CA GLN A 41 6.75 4.84 -5.36
C GLN A 41 6.53 3.46 -6.00
N GLY A 42 6.86 2.39 -5.27
CA GLY A 42 6.75 1.01 -5.73
C GLY A 42 5.30 0.57 -5.89
N ILE A 43 4.38 1.08 -5.07
CA ILE A 43 2.93 0.89 -5.27
C ILE A 43 2.48 1.55 -6.58
N ALA A 44 2.82 2.82 -6.80
CA ALA A 44 2.43 3.55 -8.02
C ALA A 44 2.92 2.81 -9.28
N GLN A 45 4.20 2.40 -9.26
CA GLN A 45 4.81 1.64 -10.35
C GLN A 45 4.13 0.28 -10.57
N LEU A 46 3.79 -0.45 -9.50
CA LEU A 46 3.16 -1.77 -9.61
C LEU A 46 1.77 -1.68 -10.26
N PHE A 47 1.03 -0.59 -10.02
CA PHE A 47 -0.29 -0.34 -10.57
C PHE A 47 -0.28 0.49 -11.86
N ASP A 48 0.90 0.84 -12.38
CA ASP A 48 1.10 1.66 -13.59
C ASP A 48 0.33 2.99 -13.56
N VAL A 49 0.44 3.69 -12.42
CA VAL A 49 -0.18 5.01 -12.19
C VAL A 49 0.89 6.08 -11.88
N PRO A 50 0.56 7.38 -12.03
CA PRO A 50 1.42 8.44 -11.54
C PRO A 50 1.76 8.30 -10.04
N PRO A 51 2.85 8.93 -9.55
CA PRO A 51 3.22 8.92 -8.14
C PRO A 51 2.05 9.26 -7.22
N LEU A 52 1.90 8.51 -6.14
CA LEU A 52 0.83 8.71 -5.18
C LEU A 52 1.15 9.89 -4.25
N PRO A 53 0.15 10.71 -3.88
CA PRO A 53 0.32 11.70 -2.83
C PRO A 53 0.47 11.02 -1.46
N TYR A 54 0.88 11.79 -0.45
CA TYR A 54 0.90 11.35 0.94
C TYR A 54 -0.52 11.35 1.55
N GLU A 55 -1.40 10.52 0.98
CA GLU A 55 -2.79 10.35 1.39
C GLU A 55 -3.25 8.90 1.18
N GLU A 56 -4.24 8.45 1.95
CA GLU A 56 -4.90 7.16 1.70
C GLU A 56 -5.80 7.23 0.46
N VAL A 57 -5.36 6.62 -0.64
CA VAL A 57 -6.11 6.62 -1.90
C VAL A 57 -6.59 5.23 -2.26
N LYS A 58 -7.82 5.10 -2.77
CA LYS A 58 -8.32 3.82 -3.28
C LYS A 58 -7.50 3.43 -4.53
N ILE A 59 -6.80 2.29 -4.48
CA ILE A 59 -5.96 1.81 -5.59
C ILE A 59 -6.56 0.61 -6.32
N ALA A 60 -7.39 -0.20 -5.63
CA ALA A 60 -8.00 -1.37 -6.23
C ALA A 60 -9.36 -1.72 -5.62
N THR A 61 -10.20 -2.39 -6.43
CA THR A 61 -11.42 -3.06 -5.97
C THR A 61 -11.14 -4.55 -5.90
N ALA A 62 -11.35 -5.15 -4.72
CA ALA A 62 -11.20 -6.58 -4.51
C ALA A 62 -12.54 -7.32 -4.68
N GLU A 63 -12.49 -8.65 -4.68
CA GLU A 63 -13.68 -9.49 -4.87
C GLU A 63 -14.79 -9.20 -3.87
N ARG A 64 -16.04 -9.38 -4.33
CA ARG A 64 -17.26 -9.23 -3.51
C ARG A 64 -17.33 -7.86 -2.82
N GLY A 65 -16.95 -6.79 -3.54
CA GLY A 65 -17.05 -5.40 -3.08
C GLY A 65 -15.96 -4.97 -2.11
N GLY A 66 -14.86 -5.72 -2.00
CA GLY A 66 -13.72 -5.33 -1.19
C GLY A 66 -12.96 -4.13 -1.76
N GLN A 67 -12.17 -3.47 -0.93
CA GLN A 67 -11.39 -2.29 -1.31
C GLN A 67 -9.97 -2.35 -0.75
N VAL A 68 -8.99 -2.03 -1.58
CA VAL A 68 -7.62 -1.77 -1.16
C VAL A 68 -7.33 -0.28 -1.34
N ASN A 69 -6.92 0.37 -0.25
CA ASN A 69 -6.30 1.68 -0.28
C ASN A 69 -4.78 1.53 -0.33
N ALA A 70 -4.10 2.50 -0.91
CA ALA A 70 -2.65 2.65 -0.88
C ALA A 70 -2.27 3.88 -0.06
N LEU A 71 -1.16 3.78 0.66
CA LEU A 71 -0.44 4.90 1.25
C LEU A 71 1.05 4.74 0.94
N ALA A 72 1.59 5.64 0.12
CA ALA A 72 3.02 5.80 -0.01
C ALA A 72 3.46 6.83 1.02
N ILE A 73 4.15 6.38 2.09
CA ILE A 73 4.58 7.30 3.14
C ILE A 73 5.61 8.27 2.56
N ASP A 74 5.34 9.55 2.72
CA ASP A 74 6.32 10.62 2.55
C ASP A 74 6.98 10.88 3.91
N THR A 75 8.26 10.57 4.01
CA THR A 75 9.01 10.70 5.26
C THR A 75 9.22 12.16 5.69
N GLU A 76 9.28 13.09 4.74
CA GLU A 76 9.44 14.51 5.05
C GLU A 76 8.13 15.08 5.58
N ALA A 77 7.01 14.80 4.89
CA ALA A 77 5.70 15.20 5.36
C ALA A 77 5.35 14.57 6.72
N ALA A 78 5.61 13.28 6.91
CA ALA A 78 5.40 12.60 8.19
C ALA A 78 6.27 13.18 9.32
N PHE A 79 7.47 13.69 9.01
CA PHE A 79 8.31 14.36 10.00
C PHE A 79 7.74 15.73 10.38
N LEU A 80 7.22 16.50 9.41
CA LEU A 80 6.56 17.77 9.70
C LEU A 80 5.29 17.57 10.53
N GLU A 81 4.45 16.58 10.20
CA GLU A 81 3.27 16.21 10.99
C GLU A 81 3.59 15.82 12.44
N TYR A 82 4.77 15.24 12.68
CA TYR A 82 5.22 14.89 14.02
C TYR A 82 5.64 16.11 14.86
N LEU A 83 6.11 17.19 14.21
CA LEU A 83 6.56 18.40 14.89
C LEU A 83 5.41 19.32 15.31
N ASP A 84 4.24 19.18 14.69
CA ASP A 84 3.00 19.89 15.02
C ASP A 84 2.32 19.33 16.29
#